data_AF-A0A5R8WDT0-F1
#
_entry.id   AF-A0A5R8WDT0-F1
#
_cell.length_a   1.000
_cell.length_b   1.000
_cell.length_c   1.000
_cell.angle_alpha   90.00
_cell.angle_beta   90.00
_cell.angle_gamma   90.00
#
_symmetry.space_group_name_H-M   'P 1'
#
loop_
_entity.id
_entity.type
_entity.pdbx_description
1 polymer ?
#
loop_
_entity_poly.entity_id
_entity_poly.type
_entity_poly.pdbx_seq_one_letter_code
_entity_poly.pdbx_strand_id
1 'polypeptide(L)'
;MHVRYFAAARAAAGLEEEKFDLPEGTTVAGLLEAVLAVERPEPPAGTPALPRVLSRSSFLLNEVAVRVHSTVLSPDDVVDVLPPFAGG
;
A
#
# COMPACT_ATOMS: atom_id res chain seq x y z
N MET A 1 11.02 -2.05 5.11
CA MET A 1 9.66 -1.52 5.36
C MET A 1 8.63 -2.58 5.03
N HIS A 2 7.51 -2.59 5.73
CA HIS A 2 6.44 -3.58 5.56
C HIS A 2 5.17 -2.90 5.02
N VAL A 3 4.47 -3.54 4.09
CA VAL A 3 3.18 -3.08 3.56
C VAL A 3 2.14 -4.16 3.82
N ARG A 4 0.98 -3.78 4.36
CA ARG A 4 -0.15 -4.68 4.59
C ARG A 4 -1.36 -4.21 3.81
N TYR A 5 -1.99 -5.10 3.05
CA TYR A 5 -3.12 -4.77 2.19
C TYR A 5 -4.43 -5.29 2.77
N PHE A 6 -5.45 -4.44 2.72
CA PHE A 6 -6.78 -4.78 3.21
C PHE A 6 -7.82 -4.73 2.08
N ALA A 7 -8.87 -5.53 2.20
CA ALA A 7 -10.03 -5.53 1.29
C ALA A 7 -9.64 -5.54 -0.20
N ALA A 8 -10.09 -4.54 -0.97
CA ALA A 8 -9.82 -4.43 -2.40
C ALA A 8 -8.32 -4.28 -2.73
N ALA A 9 -7.51 -3.75 -1.81
CA ALA A 9 -6.06 -3.67 -2.02
C ALA A 9 -5.41 -5.06 -1.92
N ARG A 10 -5.87 -5.90 -0.99
CA ARG A 10 -5.43 -7.30 -0.90
C ARG A 10 -5.78 -8.07 -2.16
N ALA A 11 -7.02 -7.93 -2.64
CA ALA A 11 -7.48 -8.57 -3.87
C ALA A 11 -6.68 -8.08 -5.10
N ALA A 12 -6.34 -6.79 -5.14
CA ALA A 12 -5.57 -6.20 -6.22
C ALA A 12 -4.07 -6.53 -6.17
N ALA A 13 -3.49 -6.63 -4.97
CA ALA A 13 -2.08 -6.99 -4.76
C ALA A 13 -1.84 -8.50 -4.89
N GLY A 14 -2.87 -9.31 -4.68
CA GLY A 14 -2.82 -10.78 -4.71
C GLY A 14 -2.29 -11.42 -3.42
N LEU A 15 -2.01 -10.62 -2.39
CA LEU A 15 -1.33 -11.04 -1.17
C LEU A 15 -1.69 -10.12 0.00
N GLU A 16 -1.44 -10.60 1.22
CA GLU A 16 -1.79 -9.90 2.46
C GLU A 16 -0.73 -8.87 2.87
N GLU A 17 0.54 -9.21 2.73
CA GLU A 17 1.64 -8.36 3.15
C GLU A 17 2.89 -8.56 2.29
N GLU A 18 3.68 -7.50 2.19
CA GLU A 18 4.94 -7.46 1.46
C GLU A 18 6.02 -6.75 2.26
N LYS A 19 7.26 -7.17 2.05
CA LYS A 19 8.44 -6.49 2.59
C LYS A 19 9.21 -5.86 1.45
N PHE A 20 9.62 -4.62 1.67
CA PHE A 20 10.45 -3.84 0.76
C PHE A 20 11.76 -3.48 1.45
N ASP A 21 12.88 -3.85 0.82
CA ASP A 21 14.22 -3.41 1.20
C ASP A 21 14.54 -2.14 0.40
N LEU A 22 14.28 -0.98 1.01
CA LEU A 22 14.46 0.33 0.38
C LEU A 22 15.46 1.15 1.20
N PRO A 23 16.20 2.09 0.56
CA PRO A 23 17.18 2.92 1.25
C PRO A 23 16.58 3.71 2.42
N GLU A 24 17.40 3.99 3.43
CA GLU A 24 17.05 4.95 4.48
C GLU A 24 16.67 6.30 3.87
N GLY A 25 15.71 6.99 4.49
CA GLY A 25 15.17 8.24 3.95
C GLY A 25 14.04 8.06 2.92
N THR A 26 13.70 6.82 2.55
CA THR A 26 12.52 6.54 1.72
C THR A 26 11.26 7.10 2.38
N THR A 27 10.42 7.76 1.59
CA THR A 27 9.16 8.31 2.06
C THR A 27 8.00 7.34 1.83
N VAL A 28 6.85 7.60 2.44
CA VAL A 28 5.61 6.86 2.12
C VAL A 28 5.32 6.90 0.62
N ALA A 29 5.49 8.05 -0.05
CA ALA A 29 5.34 8.15 -1.50
C ALA A 29 6.30 7.21 -2.25
N GLY A 30 7.59 7.20 -1.86
CA GLY A 30 8.59 6.31 -2.47
C GLY A 30 8.29 4.82 -2.26
N LEU A 31 7.76 4.45 -1.09
CA LEU A 31 7.30 3.08 -0.84
C LEU A 31 6.11 2.72 -1.74
N LEU A 32 5.14 3.62 -1.93
CA LEU A 32 4.01 3.39 -2.81
C LEU A 32 4.43 3.26 -4.28
N GLU A 33 5.44 4.02 -4.72
CA GLU A 33 6.05 3.85 -6.05
C GLU A 33 6.70 2.47 -6.20
N ALA A 34 7.44 2.01 -5.17
CA ALA A 34 8.03 0.68 -5.15
C ALA A 34 6.97 -0.42 -5.23
N VAL A 35 5.85 -0.28 -4.50
CA VAL A 35 4.70 -1.18 -4.59
C VAL A 35 4.13 -1.24 -6.01
N LEU A 36 4.01 -0.09 -6.67
CA LEU A 36 3.50 0.00 -8.04
C LEU A 36 4.45 -0.53 -9.11
N ALA A 37 5.75 -0.58 -8.81
CA ALA A 37 6.77 -1.11 -9.69
C ALA A 37 6.84 -2.66 -9.69
N VAL A 38 6.21 -3.32 -8.71
CA VAL A 38 6.13 -4.79 -8.66
C VAL A 38 5.22 -5.28 -9.79
N GLU A 39 5.77 -6.12 -10.67
CA GLU A 39 4.99 -6.77 -11.71
C GLU A 39 4.07 -7.84 -11.08
N ARG A 40 2.77 -7.75 -11.34
CA ARG A 40 1.74 -8.60 -10.74
C ARG A 40 0.74 -9.06 -11.82
N PRO A 41 0.14 -10.25 -11.67
CA PRO A 41 -0.93 -10.70 -12.54
C PRO A 41 -2.15 -9.78 -12.45
N GLU A 42 -3.04 -9.88 -13.44
CA GLU A 42 -4.30 -9.14 -13.42
C GLU A 42 -5.14 -9.53 -12.19
N PRO A 43 -5.77 -8.55 -11.52
CA PRO A 43 -6.58 -8.81 -10.35
C PRO A 43 -7.85 -9.59 -10.73
N PRO A 44 -8.50 -10.28 -9.77
CA PRO A 44 -9.74 -11.01 -10.02
C PRO A 44 -10.82 -10.13 -10.64
N ALA A 45 -11.68 -10.72 -11.48
CA ALA A 45 -12.78 -10.02 -12.12
C ALA A 45 -13.63 -9.24 -11.09
N GLY A 46 -13.88 -7.95 -11.39
CA GLY A 46 -14.58 -7.04 -10.48
C GLY A 46 -13.68 -6.28 -9.51
N THR A 47 -12.39 -6.59 -9.42
CA THR A 47 -11.42 -5.86 -8.59
C THR A 47 -10.67 -4.82 -9.44
N PRO A 48 -10.66 -3.53 -9.05
CA PRO A 48 -9.85 -2.54 -9.74
C PRO A 48 -8.34 -2.84 -9.63
N ALA A 49 -7.57 -2.44 -10.64
CA ALA A 49 -6.10 -2.53 -10.60
C ALA A 49 -5.51 -1.79 -9.39
N LEU A 50 -4.41 -2.31 -8.84
CA LEU A 50 -3.76 -1.77 -7.64
C LEU A 50 -3.50 -0.25 -7.68
N PRO A 51 -3.02 0.37 -8.78
CA PRO A 51 -2.87 1.83 -8.86
C PRO A 51 -4.17 2.59 -8.59
N ARG A 52 -5.29 2.09 -9.13
CA ARG A 52 -6.59 2.72 -8.94
C ARG A 52 -7.07 2.55 -7.49
N VAL A 53 -6.79 1.42 -6.86
CA VAL A 53 -7.09 1.20 -5.44
C VAL A 53 -6.27 2.14 -4.56
N LEU A 54 -4.94 2.17 -4.73
CA LEU A 54 -4.03 3.02 -3.94
C LEU A 54 -4.39 4.50 -4.01
N SER A 55 -4.80 5.02 -5.18
CA SER A 55 -5.19 6.43 -5.33
C SER A 55 -6.41 6.85 -4.50
N ARG A 56 -7.21 5.87 -4.02
CA ARG A 56 -8.40 6.11 -3.20
C ARG A 56 -8.23 5.64 -1.76
N SER A 57 -7.14 4.94 -1.46
CA SER A 57 -6.85 4.39 -0.14
C SER A 57 -6.41 5.46 0.84
N SER A 58 -6.66 5.21 2.12
CA SER A 58 -5.96 5.85 3.24
C SER A 58 -4.80 4.96 3.69
N PHE A 59 -3.80 5.57 4.31
CA PHE A 59 -2.60 4.86 4.78
C PHE A 59 -2.43 5.05 6.28
N LEU A 60 -2.08 3.98 6.98
CA LEU A 60 -1.58 4.06 8.35
C LEU A 60 -0.09 3.75 8.36
N LEU A 61 0.69 4.53 9.10
CA LEU A 61 2.07 4.23 9.44
C LEU A 61 2.09 3.83 10.91
N ASN A 62 2.43 2.57 11.19
CA ASN A 62 2.42 2.00 12.53
C ASN A 62 1.09 2.30 13.25
N GLU A 63 -0.03 1.96 12.59
CA GLU A 63 -1.40 2.16 13.08
C GLU A 63 -1.86 3.64 13.20
N VAL A 64 -1.02 4.61 12.81
CA VAL A 64 -1.35 6.04 12.83
C VAL A 64 -1.62 6.57 11.42
N ALA A 65 -2.73 7.28 11.23
CA ALA A 65 -3.11 7.80 9.92
C ALA A 65 -2.06 8.78 9.35
N VAL A 66 -1.58 8.48 8.14
CA VAL A 66 -0.66 9.34 7.38
C VAL A 66 -1.45 10.16 6.36
N ARG A 67 -1.33 11.49 6.47
CA ARG A 67 -1.88 12.44 5.48
C ARG A 67 -0.81 13.07 4.60
N VAL A 68 0.45 13.03 5.05
CA VAL A 68 1.59 13.64 4.38
C VAL A 68 2.46 12.51 3.81
N HIS A 69 2.40 12.30 2.50
CA HIS A 69 3.13 11.19 1.88
C HIS A 69 4.65 11.41 1.79
N SER A 70 5.14 12.61 2.12
CA SER A 70 6.57 12.88 2.27
C SER A 70 7.15 12.47 3.63
N THR A 71 6.34 11.86 4.51
CA THR A 71 6.82 11.28 5.77
C THR A 71 7.88 10.20 5.48
N VAL A 72 9.04 10.32 6.11
CA VAL A 72 10.15 9.37 6.00
C VAL A 72 9.83 8.12 6.81
N LEU A 73 10.17 6.96 6.24
CA LEU A 73 9.99 5.65 6.83
C LEU A 73 11.31 5.12 7.41
N SER A 74 11.18 4.39 8.50
CA SER A 74 12.23 3.56 9.11
C SER A 74 12.19 2.14 8.52
N PRO A 75 13.28 1.36 8.60
CA PRO A 75 13.34 0.02 8.00
C PRO A 75 12.24 -0.94 8.48
N ASP A 76 11.83 -0.86 9.75
CA ASP A 76 10.84 -1.74 10.36
C ASP A 76 9.41 -1.16 10.37
N ASP A 77 9.22 0.02 9.77
CA ASP A 77 7.90 0.65 9.72
C ASP A 77 6.91 -0.17 8.90
N VAL A 78 5.67 -0.20 9.39
CA VAL A 78 4.54 -0.88 8.77
C VAL A 78 3.59 0.16 8.18
N VAL A 79 3.28 0.00 6.89
CA VAL A 79 2.28 0.80 6.18
C VAL A 79 1.06 -0.05 5.86
N ASP A 80 -0.07 0.26 6.50
CA ASP A 80 -1.36 -0.38 6.19
C ASP A 80 -2.06 0.38 5.06
N VAL A 81 -2.49 -0.33 4.03
CA VAL A 81 -3.25 0.18 2.90
C VAL A 81 -4.73 -0.10 3.12
N LEU A 82 -5.52 0.96 3.34
CA LEU A 82 -6.94 0.88 3.64
C LEU A 82 -7.77 1.51 2.51
N PRO A 83 -8.24 0.71 1.53
CA PRO A 83 -9.21 1.18 0.55
C PRO A 83 -10.47 1.73 1.22
N PRO A 84 -11.21 2.65 0.57
CA PRO A 84 -12.49 3.09 1.09
C PRO A 84 -13.40 1.87 1.21
N PHE A 85 -14.05 1.73 2.37
CA PHE A 85 -15.02 0.68 2.59
C PHE A 85 -16.08 0.72 1.48
N ALA A 86 -16.22 -0.36 0.73
CA ALA A 86 -17.34 -0.56 -0.18
C ALA A 86 -18.59 -1.03 0.59
N GLY A 87 -18.86 -0.39 1.73
CA GLY A 87 -20.07 -0.65 2.52
C GLY A 87 -21.25 -0.01 1.80
N GLY A 88 -22.00 -0.85 1.09
CA GLY A 88 -23.40 -0.61 0.73
C GLY A 88 -24.31 -1.32 1.73
#